data_AF-A0A5R9ACK9-F1
#
_entry.id   AF-A0A5R9ACK9-F1
#
_cell.length_a   1.000
_cell.length_b   1.000
_cell.length_c   1.000
_cell.angle_alpha   90.00
_cell.angle_beta   90.00
_cell.angle_gamma   90.00
#
_symmetry.space_group_name_H-M   'P 1'
#
loop_
_entity.id
_entity.type
_entity.pdbx_description
1 polymer ?
#
loop_
_entity_poly.entity_id
_entity_poly.type
_entity_poly.pdbx_seq_one_letter_code
_entity_poly.pdbx_strand_id
1 'polypeptide(L)'
;MTPFGKPPGEFGTVSPAMSFDKATKDSPFLSFTAAEFHKRGSQHRRDLSNKTAVQRLLKDKTLDGTRIGLPVQHAVLTSTQQINPEVLGDRVALKFAHGWSAKGVMLLERTGPETYFDHMALREWTLEDIRQRQQGVAGKFARKQPAWIVEDFLNGAQPGAVPYDYKFYTFQGQIAMVAQVDRNSSPPRVAMLDGQLRPLAEGRDYRLKRKDLQPGVALVPRSAVMLSRWAIELSKMTDAPFVRVDLYDGDTGPVFGEFTFSSGAEHRRTLSHSTAMIDTLDSLFDEAQASLEADAPGPSHGWSALLQAADPAALSSYPEISLAEYQRYAYFLHNQGSLGGYRLARAQHEVAAEAELPEVTQSLVAAHRAAGRRVKAQNKTAPLVLRHAARKAYHRLRKR
;
A
#
# COMPACT_ATOMS: atom_id res chain seq x y z
N MET A 1 -57.68 -25.62 33.58
CA MET A 1 -56.33 -26.11 33.22
C MET A 1 -56.27 -26.19 31.70
N THR A 2 -55.75 -25.14 31.08
CA THR A 2 -55.60 -24.96 29.63
C THR A 2 -54.10 -24.75 29.38
N PRO A 3 -53.50 -25.36 28.34
CA PRO A 3 -52.05 -25.40 28.21
C PRO A 3 -51.51 -24.09 27.63
N PHE A 4 -50.31 -23.76 28.12
CA PHE A 4 -49.51 -22.59 27.79
C PHE A 4 -49.30 -22.39 26.28
N GLY A 5 -49.53 -21.16 25.82
CA GLY A 5 -49.19 -20.70 24.47
C GLY A 5 -47.67 -20.57 24.27
N LYS A 6 -47.19 -20.99 23.09
CA LYS A 6 -45.83 -20.72 22.60
C LYS A 6 -45.62 -19.21 22.40
N PRO A 7 -44.43 -18.67 22.69
CA PRO A 7 -44.09 -17.29 22.35
C PRO A 7 -43.89 -17.14 20.82
N PRO A 8 -44.16 -15.93 20.27
CA PRO A 8 -44.02 -15.66 18.84
C PRO A 8 -42.54 -15.64 18.42
N GLY A 9 -42.33 -16.10 17.19
CA GLY A 9 -41.03 -16.45 16.64
C GLY A 9 -40.01 -15.32 16.58
N GLU A 10 -38.77 -15.71 16.79
CA GLU A 10 -37.57 -14.95 16.45
C GLU A 10 -37.64 -14.54 14.96
N PHE A 11 -37.74 -13.25 14.71
CA PHE A 11 -37.44 -12.68 13.40
C PHE A 11 -35.95 -12.92 13.13
N GLY A 12 -35.66 -13.92 12.32
CA GLY A 12 -34.33 -14.13 11.76
C GLY A 12 -33.92 -12.88 10.99
N THR A 13 -32.99 -12.11 11.55
CA THR A 13 -32.30 -11.05 10.83
C THR A 13 -31.45 -11.72 9.74
N VAL A 14 -32.02 -11.86 8.55
CA VAL A 14 -31.26 -12.23 7.35
C VAL A 14 -30.28 -11.09 7.12
N SER A 15 -29.02 -11.29 7.52
CA SER A 15 -27.95 -10.37 7.16
C SER A 15 -27.97 -10.23 5.62
N PRO A 16 -28.10 -9.03 5.06
CA PRO A 16 -28.18 -8.85 3.61
C PRO A 16 -27.00 -9.55 2.94
N ALA A 17 -27.27 -10.30 1.88
CA ALA A 17 -26.25 -11.07 1.18
C ALA A 17 -25.12 -10.13 0.73
N MET A 18 -23.88 -10.47 1.10
CA MET A 18 -22.71 -9.67 0.73
C MET A 18 -22.48 -9.73 -0.78
N SER A 19 -22.76 -8.62 -1.48
CA SER A 19 -22.58 -8.47 -2.93
C SER A 19 -21.25 -7.80 -3.28
N PHE A 20 -20.64 -8.19 -4.41
CA PHE A 20 -19.39 -7.65 -4.95
C PHE A 20 -19.55 -7.16 -6.41
N ASP A 21 -20.81 -7.03 -6.87
CA ASP A 21 -21.14 -6.90 -8.28
C ASP A 21 -21.66 -5.51 -8.65
N LYS A 22 -21.40 -4.48 -7.83
CA LYS A 22 -21.78 -3.09 -8.14
C LYS A 22 -21.11 -2.68 -9.46
N ALA A 23 -21.92 -2.27 -10.43
CA ALA A 23 -21.42 -1.94 -11.75
C ALA A 23 -20.71 -0.58 -11.74
N THR A 24 -19.70 -0.44 -12.61
CA THR A 24 -18.90 0.80 -12.72
C THR A 24 -19.76 2.03 -12.95
N LYS A 25 -20.83 1.92 -13.75
CA LYS A 25 -21.74 3.03 -14.08
C LYS A 25 -22.62 3.49 -12.91
N ASP A 26 -22.76 2.66 -11.88
CA ASP A 26 -23.61 2.92 -10.72
C ASP A 26 -22.79 3.42 -9.51
N SER A 27 -21.50 3.72 -9.72
CA SER A 27 -20.57 4.22 -8.70
C SER A 27 -19.77 5.39 -9.27
N PRO A 28 -19.89 6.62 -8.74
CA PRO A 28 -19.08 7.76 -9.17
C PRO A 28 -17.57 7.48 -9.02
N PHE A 29 -17.14 6.82 -7.93
CA PHE A 29 -15.73 6.45 -7.74
C PHE A 29 -15.22 5.49 -8.83
N LEU A 30 -15.96 4.41 -9.12
CA LEU A 30 -15.55 3.44 -10.14
C LEU A 30 -15.60 4.06 -11.54
N SER A 31 -16.59 4.91 -11.82
CA SER A 31 -16.71 5.65 -13.07
C SER A 31 -15.54 6.62 -13.27
N PHE A 32 -15.16 7.38 -12.23
CA PHE A 32 -14.00 8.26 -12.24
C PHE A 32 -12.70 7.50 -12.52
N THR A 33 -12.42 6.45 -11.74
CA THR A 33 -11.17 5.68 -11.89
C THR A 33 -11.06 5.01 -13.27
N ALA A 34 -12.18 4.55 -13.83
CA ALA A 34 -12.24 4.03 -15.20
C ALA A 34 -11.99 5.13 -16.24
N ALA A 35 -12.59 6.32 -16.08
CA ALA A 35 -12.37 7.45 -16.98
C ALA A 35 -10.91 7.93 -16.95
N GLU A 36 -10.32 8.05 -15.76
CA GLU A 36 -8.92 8.43 -15.56
C GLU A 36 -7.97 7.41 -16.22
N PHE A 37 -8.29 6.12 -16.15
CA PHE A 37 -7.48 5.08 -16.80
C PHE A 37 -7.36 5.29 -18.32
N HIS A 38 -8.42 5.79 -18.96
CA HIS A 38 -8.47 5.99 -20.41
C HIS A 38 -8.01 7.39 -20.84
N LYS A 39 -8.41 8.44 -20.11
CA LYS A 39 -8.24 9.84 -20.53
C LYS A 39 -7.12 10.57 -19.80
N ARG A 40 -6.62 10.04 -18.66
CA ARG A 40 -5.58 10.64 -17.81
C ARG A 40 -5.88 12.07 -17.33
N GLY A 41 -7.16 12.45 -17.27
CA GLY A 41 -7.60 13.66 -16.60
C GLY A 41 -7.09 15.00 -17.17
N SER A 42 -6.97 15.98 -16.27
CA SER A 42 -6.49 17.33 -16.55
C SER A 42 -4.98 17.37 -16.84
N GLN A 43 -4.45 18.53 -17.25
CA GLN A 43 -3.01 18.71 -17.41
C GLN A 43 -2.27 18.53 -16.07
N HIS A 44 -2.82 19.09 -15.00
CA HIS A 44 -2.27 18.97 -13.65
C HIS A 44 -2.09 17.50 -13.23
N ARG A 45 -3.11 16.66 -13.45
CA ARG A 45 -3.01 15.21 -13.15
C ARG A 45 -1.97 14.50 -14.01
N ARG A 46 -1.85 14.86 -15.29
CA ARG A 46 -0.81 14.31 -16.17
C ARG A 46 0.59 14.66 -15.67
N ASP A 47 0.79 15.87 -15.15
CA ASP A 47 2.07 16.32 -14.61
C ASP A 47 2.39 15.62 -13.30
N LEU A 48 1.41 15.47 -12.39
CA LEU A 48 1.56 14.73 -11.14
C LEU A 48 1.80 13.22 -11.33
N SER A 49 1.21 12.60 -12.37
CA SER A 49 1.47 11.19 -12.71
C SER A 49 2.77 10.97 -13.48
N ASN A 50 3.46 12.03 -13.91
CA ASN A 50 4.74 11.90 -14.61
C ASN A 50 5.89 11.80 -13.61
N LYS A 51 6.52 10.62 -13.55
CA LYS A 51 7.58 10.28 -12.59
C LYS A 51 8.73 11.29 -12.54
N THR A 52 9.16 11.80 -13.69
CA THR A 52 10.28 12.76 -13.74
C THR A 52 9.83 14.17 -13.34
N ALA A 53 8.61 14.58 -13.72
CA ALA A 53 8.09 15.90 -13.37
C ALA A 53 7.76 15.99 -11.88
N VAL A 54 7.08 14.97 -11.33
CA VAL A 54 6.65 14.97 -9.93
C VAL A 54 7.83 14.93 -8.95
N GLN A 55 8.91 14.20 -9.25
CA GLN A 55 10.10 14.23 -8.40
C GLN A 55 10.71 15.64 -8.32
N ARG A 56 10.77 16.36 -9.44
CA ARG A 56 11.25 17.75 -9.44
C ARG A 56 10.32 18.68 -8.65
N LEU A 57 9.02 18.50 -8.80
CA LEU A 57 8.02 19.28 -8.06
C LEU A 57 8.13 19.07 -6.54
N LEU A 58 8.38 17.83 -6.11
CA LEU A 58 8.41 17.48 -4.68
C LEU A 58 9.79 17.62 -4.04
N LYS A 59 10.88 17.77 -4.81
CA LYS A 59 12.26 17.77 -4.32
C LYS A 59 12.51 18.73 -3.15
N ASP A 60 11.98 19.94 -3.28
CA ASP A 60 12.15 21.01 -2.30
C ASP A 60 10.87 21.22 -1.47
N LYS A 61 9.86 20.36 -1.64
CA LYS A 61 8.60 20.44 -0.90
C LYS A 61 8.84 19.96 0.53
N THR A 62 8.47 20.82 1.47
CA THR A 62 8.39 20.51 2.89
C THR A 62 6.94 20.50 3.35
N LEU A 63 6.62 19.60 4.27
CA LEU A 63 5.37 19.58 5.02
C LEU A 63 5.72 19.94 6.46
N ASP A 64 5.51 21.22 6.81
CA ASP A 64 5.83 21.86 8.09
C ASP A 64 7.24 21.51 8.63
N GLY A 65 8.25 21.79 7.81
CA GLY A 65 9.66 21.56 8.16
C GLY A 65 10.17 20.16 7.85
N THR A 66 9.31 19.18 7.57
CA THR A 66 9.75 17.85 7.13
C THR A 66 9.80 17.78 5.61
N ARG A 67 10.98 17.54 5.04
CA ARG A 67 11.12 17.33 3.59
C ARG A 67 10.47 16.02 3.18
N ILE A 68 9.79 16.03 2.03
CA ILE A 68 9.27 14.80 1.43
C ILE A 68 10.44 13.94 0.94
N GLY A 69 10.50 12.71 1.42
CA GLY A 69 11.46 11.71 1.03
C GLY A 69 11.21 11.26 -0.40
N LEU A 70 12.26 11.29 -1.22
CA LEU A 70 12.25 10.83 -2.61
C LEU A 70 13.43 9.87 -2.80
N PRO A 71 13.31 8.84 -3.66
CA PRO A 71 14.46 8.05 -4.08
C PRO A 71 15.50 8.97 -4.73
N VAL A 72 16.79 8.78 -4.43
CA VAL A 72 17.84 9.54 -5.11
C VAL A 72 17.97 9.04 -6.53
N GLN A 73 17.79 9.94 -7.49
CA GLN A 73 17.96 9.63 -8.91
C GLN A 73 19.43 9.79 -9.32
N HIS A 74 20.08 8.69 -9.65
CA HIS A 74 21.49 8.67 -10.07
C HIS A 74 21.66 9.02 -11.55
N ALA A 75 20.74 8.58 -12.41
CA ALA A 75 20.80 8.86 -13.85
C ALA A 75 19.43 8.86 -14.54
N VAL A 76 19.36 9.58 -15.65
CA VAL A 76 18.29 9.47 -16.64
C VAL A 76 18.91 9.06 -17.97
N LEU A 77 18.47 7.94 -18.51
CA LEU A 77 18.98 7.35 -19.74
C LEU A 77 17.96 7.53 -20.87
N THR A 78 18.44 7.72 -22.09
CA THR A 78 17.62 7.88 -23.30
C THR A 78 17.73 6.68 -24.24
N SER A 79 18.56 5.70 -23.90
CA SER A 79 18.77 4.50 -24.70
C SER A 79 19.14 3.30 -23.80
N THR A 80 18.75 2.10 -24.20
CA THR A 80 19.11 0.87 -23.48
C THR A 80 20.61 0.56 -23.56
N GLN A 81 21.33 1.09 -24.56
CA GLN A 81 22.78 0.96 -24.68
C GLN A 81 23.53 1.69 -23.54
N GLN A 82 22.91 2.71 -22.93
CA GLN A 82 23.46 3.41 -21.76
C GLN A 82 23.30 2.63 -20.46
N ILE A 83 22.49 1.57 -20.43
CA ILE A 83 22.37 0.67 -19.27
C ILE A 83 23.66 -0.16 -19.24
N ASN A 84 24.59 0.16 -18.35
CA ASN A 84 25.88 -0.51 -18.21
C ASN A 84 26.21 -0.75 -16.73
N PRO A 85 27.27 -1.51 -16.40
CA PRO A 85 27.59 -1.81 -15.02
C PRO A 85 27.87 -0.57 -14.16
N GLU A 86 28.55 0.44 -14.68
CA GLU A 86 28.89 1.65 -13.95
C GLU A 86 27.65 2.44 -13.55
N VAL A 87 26.67 2.54 -14.44
CA VAL A 87 25.40 3.23 -14.20
C VAL A 87 24.48 2.46 -13.25
N LEU A 88 24.45 1.13 -13.36
CA LEU A 88 23.59 0.30 -12.50
C LEU A 88 24.15 0.15 -11.07
N GLY A 89 25.47 0.29 -10.89
CA GLY A 89 26.11 0.14 -9.58
C GLY A 89 25.89 -1.26 -8.99
N ASP A 90 25.80 -1.35 -7.66
CA ASP A 90 25.59 -2.62 -6.96
C ASP A 90 24.12 -2.92 -6.70
N ARG A 91 23.30 -1.89 -6.44
CA ARG A 91 21.89 -2.09 -6.11
C ARG A 91 21.06 -0.88 -6.51
N VAL A 92 20.07 -1.11 -7.38
CA VAL A 92 19.36 -0.01 -8.05
C VAL A 92 17.93 -0.39 -8.45
N ALA A 93 17.05 0.61 -8.47
CA ALA A 93 15.77 0.52 -9.17
C ALA A 93 15.91 1.11 -10.57
N LEU A 94 15.77 0.26 -11.59
CA LEU A 94 15.72 0.67 -13.00
C LEU A 94 14.27 0.76 -13.47
N LYS A 95 13.82 1.95 -13.87
CA LYS A 95 12.41 2.22 -14.22
C LYS A 95 12.28 2.84 -15.60
N PHE A 96 11.49 2.26 -16.49
CA PHE A 96 11.05 2.96 -17.69
C PHE A 96 10.06 4.09 -17.31
N ALA A 97 10.42 5.35 -17.60
CA ALA A 97 9.72 6.53 -17.10
C ALA A 97 8.24 6.61 -17.55
N HIS A 98 7.94 6.07 -18.73
CA HIS A 98 6.58 6.06 -19.30
C HIS A 98 5.79 4.78 -19.02
N GLY A 99 6.39 3.82 -18.30
CA GLY A 99 5.77 2.54 -17.98
C GLY A 99 4.62 2.65 -16.98
N TRP A 100 3.72 1.66 -17.02
CA TRP A 100 2.60 1.50 -16.08
C TRP A 100 2.59 0.11 -15.43
N SER A 101 1.87 -0.06 -14.32
CA SER A 101 1.63 -1.36 -13.68
C SER A 101 2.90 -2.15 -13.34
N ALA A 102 3.96 -1.48 -12.87
CA ALA A 102 5.31 -2.03 -12.65
C ALA A 102 5.99 -2.65 -13.91
N LYS A 103 5.39 -2.53 -15.10
CA LYS A 103 6.02 -2.98 -16.34
C LYS A 103 7.17 -2.02 -16.68
N GLY A 104 8.38 -2.56 -16.75
CA GLY A 104 9.60 -1.77 -16.95
C GLY A 104 10.30 -1.33 -15.66
N VAL A 105 9.81 -1.78 -14.50
CA VAL A 105 10.53 -1.65 -13.22
C VAL A 105 11.31 -2.94 -12.98
N MET A 106 12.59 -2.81 -12.68
CA MET A 106 13.47 -3.89 -12.21
C MET A 106 14.17 -3.42 -10.94
N LEU A 107 14.27 -4.30 -9.95
CA LEU A 107 14.96 -4.03 -8.69
C LEU A 107 16.21 -4.89 -8.67
N LEU A 108 17.31 -4.32 -9.13
CA LEU A 108 18.52 -5.04 -9.49
C LEU A 108 19.51 -5.01 -8.33
N GLU A 109 20.10 -6.16 -8.05
CA GLU A 109 21.25 -6.32 -7.17
C GLU A 109 22.33 -7.09 -7.92
N ARG A 110 23.55 -6.55 -7.97
CA ARG A 110 24.67 -7.13 -8.71
C ARG A 110 25.09 -8.45 -8.07
N THR A 111 25.16 -9.51 -8.87
CA THR A 111 25.70 -10.82 -8.46
C THR A 111 27.01 -11.18 -9.16
N GLY A 112 27.41 -10.40 -10.17
CA GLY A 112 28.66 -10.57 -10.92
C GLY A 112 28.97 -9.37 -11.82
N PRO A 113 30.00 -9.45 -12.69
CA PRO A 113 30.42 -8.32 -13.53
C PRO A 113 29.29 -7.78 -14.44
N GLU A 114 28.51 -8.69 -15.02
CA GLU A 114 27.38 -8.37 -15.92
C GLU A 114 26.11 -9.16 -15.57
N THR A 115 25.98 -9.58 -14.31
CA THR A 115 24.82 -10.34 -13.82
C THR A 115 24.18 -9.66 -12.62
N TYR A 116 22.86 -9.65 -12.59
CA TYR A 116 22.06 -9.02 -11.54
C TYR A 116 20.87 -9.90 -11.18
N PHE A 117 20.55 -9.98 -9.89
CA PHE A 117 19.30 -10.52 -9.41
C PHE A 117 18.21 -9.45 -9.46
N ASP A 118 17.10 -9.72 -10.14
CA ASP A 118 15.91 -8.86 -10.15
C ASP A 118 14.91 -9.30 -9.08
N HIS A 119 14.82 -8.54 -8.00
CA HIS A 119 13.93 -8.81 -6.87
C HIS A 119 12.43 -8.74 -7.24
N MET A 120 12.07 -8.11 -8.38
CA MET A 120 10.68 -8.12 -8.87
C MET A 120 10.31 -9.42 -9.58
N ALA A 121 11.26 -10.00 -10.32
CA ALA A 121 11.06 -11.23 -11.08
C ALA A 121 11.53 -12.48 -10.32
N LEU A 122 12.25 -12.29 -9.21
CA LEU A 122 12.88 -13.34 -8.39
C LEU A 122 13.79 -14.25 -9.23
N ARG A 123 14.62 -13.66 -10.08
CA ARG A 123 15.59 -14.38 -10.93
C ARG A 123 16.77 -13.51 -11.30
N GLU A 124 17.86 -14.17 -11.67
CA GLU A 124 19.03 -13.52 -12.27
C GLU A 124 18.78 -13.17 -13.74
N TRP A 125 19.49 -12.13 -14.16
CA TRP A 125 19.52 -11.61 -15.51
C TRP A 125 20.93 -11.22 -15.89
N THR A 126 21.31 -11.45 -17.15
CA THR A 126 22.50 -10.80 -17.70
C THR A 126 22.19 -9.34 -18.03
N LEU A 127 23.23 -8.51 -18.14
CA LEU A 127 23.09 -7.12 -18.59
C LEU A 127 22.41 -7.02 -19.95
N GLU A 128 22.73 -7.93 -20.87
CA GLU A 128 22.12 -7.97 -22.20
C GLU A 128 20.63 -8.31 -22.12
N ASP A 129 20.24 -9.28 -21.28
CA ASP A 129 18.82 -9.58 -21.08
C ASP A 129 18.05 -8.42 -20.45
N ILE A 130 18.68 -7.67 -19.53
CA ILE A 130 18.10 -6.44 -18.94
C ILE A 130 17.81 -5.43 -20.05
N ARG A 131 18.79 -5.18 -20.93
CA ARG A 131 18.65 -4.25 -22.07
C ARG A 131 17.54 -4.70 -23.01
N GLN A 132 17.52 -5.96 -23.40
CA GLN A 132 16.49 -6.52 -24.30
C GLN A 132 15.09 -6.42 -23.69
N ARG A 133 14.95 -6.74 -22.39
CA ARG A 133 13.68 -6.60 -21.67
C ARG A 133 13.22 -5.15 -21.67
N GLN A 134 14.10 -4.21 -21.33
CA GLN A 134 13.78 -2.78 -21.27
C GLN A 134 13.44 -2.22 -22.66
N GLN A 135 14.14 -2.68 -23.70
CA GLN A 135 13.83 -2.34 -25.09
C GLN A 135 12.44 -2.84 -25.49
N GLY A 136 12.11 -4.09 -25.14
CA GLY A 136 10.79 -4.69 -25.38
C GLY A 136 9.67 -3.99 -24.61
N VAL A 137 9.96 -3.39 -23.45
CA VAL A 137 9.01 -2.51 -22.74
C VAL A 137 8.85 -1.20 -23.51
N ALA A 138 9.93 -0.51 -23.86
CA ALA A 138 9.89 0.76 -24.57
C ALA A 138 9.17 0.66 -25.93
N GLY A 139 9.35 -0.45 -26.66
CA GLY A 139 8.67 -0.71 -27.93
C GLY A 139 7.14 -0.71 -27.84
N LYS A 140 6.56 -0.97 -26.66
CA LYS A 140 5.11 -0.88 -26.42
C LYS A 140 4.62 0.57 -26.29
N PHE A 141 5.54 1.52 -26.24
CA PHE A 141 5.30 2.96 -26.09
C PHE A 141 5.96 3.76 -27.23
N ALA A 142 5.97 3.22 -28.46
CA ALA A 142 6.68 3.79 -29.62
C ALA A 142 6.40 5.27 -29.94
N ARG A 143 5.28 5.83 -29.46
CA ARG A 143 4.92 7.26 -29.63
C ARG A 143 5.53 8.19 -28.57
N LYS A 144 6.32 7.66 -27.64
CA LYS A 144 6.99 8.40 -26.56
C LYS A 144 8.49 8.29 -26.74
N GLN A 145 9.21 9.39 -26.51
CA GLN A 145 10.65 9.34 -26.43
C GLN A 145 11.03 8.45 -25.25
N PRO A 146 11.86 7.41 -25.45
CA PRO A 146 12.15 6.48 -24.38
C PRO A 146 13.05 7.16 -23.34
N ALA A 147 12.71 6.97 -22.06
CA ALA A 147 13.50 7.44 -20.95
C ALA A 147 13.49 6.39 -19.83
N TRP A 148 14.65 6.15 -19.22
CA TRP A 148 14.82 5.29 -18.06
C TRP A 148 15.40 6.07 -16.90
N ILE A 149 14.92 5.76 -15.71
CA ILE A 149 15.33 6.35 -14.45
C ILE A 149 16.10 5.27 -13.70
N VAL A 150 17.28 5.65 -13.21
CA VAL A 150 18.16 4.84 -12.37
C VAL A 150 18.17 5.54 -11.02
N GLU A 151 17.60 4.91 -10.00
CA GLU A 151 17.44 5.50 -8.67
C GLU A 151 17.65 4.47 -7.55
N ASP A 152 17.73 4.94 -6.31
CA ASP A 152 17.92 4.10 -5.13
C ASP A 152 16.99 2.88 -5.11
N PHE A 153 17.58 1.70 -4.86
CA PHE A 153 16.80 0.58 -4.37
C PHE A 153 16.55 0.79 -2.87
N LEU A 154 15.34 1.25 -2.56
CA LEU A 154 14.87 1.46 -1.20
C LEU A 154 14.92 0.18 -0.34
N ASN A 155 15.32 0.34 0.92
CA ASN A 155 15.18 -0.67 1.96
C ASN A 155 13.91 -0.41 2.77
N GLY A 156 13.19 -1.47 3.15
CA GLY A 156 11.98 -1.37 3.96
C GLY A 156 12.21 -1.69 5.44
N ALA A 157 11.34 -1.16 6.29
CA ALA A 157 11.25 -1.59 7.68
C ALA A 157 10.59 -2.98 7.86
N GLN A 158 9.94 -3.50 6.82
CA GLN A 158 9.16 -4.75 6.86
C GLN A 158 10.02 -5.97 6.48
N PRO A 159 9.56 -7.21 6.76
CA PRO A 159 10.28 -8.41 6.32
C PRO A 159 10.38 -8.52 4.80
N GLY A 160 11.59 -8.77 4.30
CA GLY A 160 11.86 -8.92 2.87
C GLY A 160 12.98 -7.99 2.40
N ALA A 161 13.40 -8.16 1.15
CA ALA A 161 14.41 -7.30 0.51
C ALA A 161 13.77 -6.07 -0.17
N VAL A 162 12.51 -6.19 -0.59
CA VAL A 162 11.73 -5.12 -1.20
C VAL A 162 10.78 -4.51 -0.16
N PRO A 163 10.77 -3.18 0.03
CA PRO A 163 9.84 -2.53 0.94
C PRO A 163 8.39 -2.79 0.53
N TYR A 164 7.51 -2.80 1.53
CA TYR A 164 6.08 -2.87 1.25
C TYR A 164 5.62 -1.56 0.62
N ASP A 165 4.73 -1.70 -0.36
CA ASP A 165 4.12 -0.61 -1.10
C ASP A 165 2.76 -0.32 -0.44
N TYR A 166 2.66 0.83 0.24
CA TYR A 166 1.47 1.29 0.94
C TYR A 166 0.73 2.31 0.08
N LYS A 167 -0.40 1.88 -0.47
CA LYS A 167 -1.19 2.66 -1.41
C LYS A 167 -2.39 3.25 -0.69
N PHE A 168 -2.30 4.53 -0.34
CA PHE A 168 -3.33 5.25 0.39
C PHE A 168 -4.40 5.73 -0.59
N TYR A 169 -5.64 5.28 -0.40
CA TYR A 169 -6.79 5.75 -1.18
C TYR A 169 -7.34 6.98 -0.47
N THR A 170 -7.15 8.13 -1.11
CA THR A 170 -7.43 9.43 -0.51
C THR A 170 -8.47 10.23 -1.27
N PHE A 171 -9.30 10.95 -0.51
CA PHE A 171 -10.38 11.79 -0.99
C PHE A 171 -10.24 13.18 -0.37
N GLN A 172 -9.46 14.05 -1.02
CA GLN A 172 -9.18 15.44 -0.59
C GLN A 172 -8.82 15.58 0.92
N GLY A 173 -7.86 14.78 1.38
CA GLY A 173 -7.41 14.77 2.78
C GLY A 173 -8.05 13.70 3.67
N GLN A 174 -9.06 12.95 3.20
CA GLN A 174 -9.57 11.77 3.89
C GLN A 174 -8.88 10.50 3.39
N ILE A 175 -8.31 9.68 4.29
CA ILE A 175 -7.86 8.32 3.96
C ILE A 175 -9.06 7.38 4.11
N ALA A 176 -9.49 6.74 3.02
CA ALA A 176 -10.57 5.76 3.06
C ALA A 176 -10.06 4.35 3.41
N MET A 177 -8.94 3.98 2.80
CA MET A 177 -8.31 2.67 2.97
C MET A 177 -6.85 2.69 2.50
N VAL A 178 -6.10 1.65 2.86
CA VAL A 178 -4.71 1.46 2.42
C VAL A 178 -4.56 0.04 1.85
N ALA A 179 -4.09 -0.06 0.61
CA ALA A 179 -3.65 -1.35 0.07
C ALA A 179 -2.16 -1.54 0.36
N GLN A 180 -1.83 -2.56 1.14
CA GLN A 180 -0.46 -2.99 1.40
C GLN A 180 -0.10 -4.08 0.39
N VAL A 181 0.96 -3.86 -0.39
CA VAL A 181 1.45 -4.83 -1.38
C VAL A 181 2.87 -5.28 -1.01
N ASP A 182 3.00 -6.58 -0.74
CA ASP A 182 4.26 -7.27 -0.54
C ASP A 182 4.70 -7.94 -1.86
N ARG A 183 5.84 -7.47 -2.40
CA ARG A 183 6.43 -7.92 -3.67
C ARG A 183 7.54 -8.95 -3.48
N ASN A 184 7.83 -9.37 -2.25
CA ASN A 184 8.82 -10.39 -1.95
C ASN A 184 8.34 -11.82 -2.28
N SER A 185 7.19 -11.96 -2.95
CA SER A 185 6.65 -13.22 -3.44
C SER A 185 5.98 -13.06 -4.80
N SER A 186 5.92 -14.15 -5.58
CA SER A 186 5.20 -14.20 -6.85
C SER A 186 4.12 -15.28 -6.83
N PRO A 187 2.83 -14.97 -7.10
CA PRO A 187 2.26 -13.62 -7.24
C PRO A 187 2.38 -12.77 -5.96
N PRO A 188 2.31 -11.42 -6.05
CA PRO A 188 2.41 -10.52 -4.90
C PRO A 188 1.34 -10.80 -3.84
N ARG A 189 1.67 -10.53 -2.59
CA ARG A 189 0.75 -10.63 -1.45
C ARG A 189 0.11 -9.29 -1.16
N VAL A 190 -1.18 -9.28 -0.87
CA VAL A 190 -1.95 -8.05 -0.62
C VAL A 190 -2.76 -8.17 0.67
N ALA A 191 -2.67 -7.15 1.51
CA ALA A 191 -3.56 -6.92 2.62
C ALA A 191 -4.23 -5.55 2.46
N MET A 192 -5.48 -5.43 2.91
CA MET A 192 -6.21 -4.17 2.89
C MET A 192 -6.41 -3.69 4.32
N LEU A 193 -6.22 -2.40 4.55
CA LEU A 193 -6.47 -1.70 5.81
C LEU A 193 -7.58 -0.66 5.60
N ASP A 194 -8.39 -0.39 6.61
CA ASP A 194 -9.34 0.72 6.61
C ASP A 194 -8.63 2.08 6.82
N GLY A 195 -9.40 3.17 6.81
CA GLY A 195 -8.89 4.53 7.05
C GLY A 195 -8.28 4.73 8.43
N GLN A 196 -8.43 3.78 9.36
CA GLN A 196 -7.80 3.77 10.68
C GLN A 196 -6.66 2.73 10.77
N LEU A 197 -6.15 2.27 9.63
CA LEU A 197 -5.07 1.29 9.49
C LEU A 197 -5.38 -0.09 10.08
N ARG A 198 -6.65 -0.41 10.32
CA ARG A 198 -7.08 -1.73 10.83
C ARG A 198 -7.33 -2.68 9.66
N PRO A 199 -6.97 -3.97 9.76
CA PRO A 199 -7.15 -4.89 8.64
C PRO A 199 -8.61 -5.09 8.26
N LEU A 200 -8.90 -4.89 6.98
CA LEU A 200 -10.14 -5.32 6.33
C LEU A 200 -10.14 -6.83 6.12
N ALA A 201 -11.33 -7.36 5.86
CA ALA A 201 -11.58 -8.78 5.78
C ALA A 201 -11.81 -9.30 4.36
N GLU A 202 -10.85 -10.06 3.82
CA GLU A 202 -11.09 -10.83 2.59
C GLU A 202 -12.32 -11.74 2.73
N GLY A 203 -13.17 -11.76 1.71
CA GLY A 203 -14.46 -12.45 1.67
C GLY A 203 -15.64 -11.62 2.17
N ARG A 204 -15.39 -10.62 3.01
CA ARG A 204 -16.40 -9.69 3.55
C ARG A 204 -16.31 -8.31 2.91
N ASP A 205 -15.12 -7.72 2.97
CA ASP A 205 -14.85 -6.34 2.57
C ASP A 205 -14.22 -6.26 1.16
N TYR A 206 -13.44 -7.28 0.78
CA TYR A 206 -12.81 -7.38 -0.53
C TYR A 206 -12.57 -8.83 -0.96
N ARG A 207 -12.28 -9.06 -2.25
CA ARG A 207 -11.87 -10.34 -2.83
C ARG A 207 -10.65 -10.16 -3.70
N LEU A 208 -9.80 -11.20 -3.72
CA LEU A 208 -8.60 -11.25 -4.55
C LEU A 208 -8.76 -12.27 -5.67
N LYS A 209 -8.29 -11.91 -6.84
CA LYS A 209 -8.13 -12.84 -7.96
C LYS A 209 -6.86 -13.63 -7.79
N ARG A 210 -6.99 -14.88 -7.30
CA ARG A 210 -5.86 -15.70 -6.80
C ARG A 210 -4.73 -15.96 -7.78
N LYS A 211 -4.99 -15.91 -9.09
CA LYS A 211 -3.94 -16.06 -10.12
C LYS A 211 -3.00 -14.84 -10.18
N ASP A 212 -3.50 -13.67 -9.78
CA ASP A 212 -2.82 -12.39 -9.90
C ASP A 212 -2.29 -11.89 -8.53
N LEU A 213 -2.99 -12.22 -7.43
CA LEU A 213 -2.68 -11.77 -6.07
C LEU A 213 -2.91 -12.87 -5.02
N GLN A 214 -2.06 -12.90 -4.00
CA GLN A 214 -2.21 -13.75 -2.82
C GLN A 214 -2.66 -12.92 -1.61
N PRO A 215 -3.35 -13.51 -0.61
CA PRO A 215 -3.59 -12.84 0.66
C PRO A 215 -2.26 -12.60 1.40
N GLY A 216 -2.06 -11.38 1.87
CA GLY A 216 -0.93 -10.99 2.72
C GLY A 216 -1.28 -10.92 4.20
N VAL A 217 -0.24 -10.72 5.02
CA VAL A 217 -0.39 -10.38 6.44
C VAL A 217 -0.42 -8.86 6.57
N ALA A 218 -1.53 -8.33 7.07
CA ALA A 218 -1.66 -6.90 7.36
C ALA A 218 -0.63 -6.46 8.41
N LEU A 219 0.13 -5.42 8.07
CA LEU A 219 1.17 -4.84 8.89
C LEU A 219 1.03 -3.31 8.86
N VAL A 220 0.75 -2.73 10.02
CA VAL A 220 0.74 -1.27 10.18
C VAL A 220 2.19 -0.77 9.99
N PRO A 221 2.43 0.22 9.11
CA PRO A 221 3.77 0.75 8.85
C PRO A 221 4.46 1.22 10.14
N ARG A 222 5.79 1.18 10.18
CA ARG A 222 6.60 1.78 11.25
C ARG A 222 6.37 3.28 11.30
N SER A 223 6.45 3.94 10.14
CA SER A 223 6.27 5.39 10.00
C SER A 223 4.81 5.78 9.74
N ALA A 224 3.84 5.08 10.35
CA ALA A 224 2.41 5.19 10.03
C ALA A 224 1.84 6.62 10.15
N VAL A 225 2.30 7.39 11.14
CA VAL A 225 1.91 8.80 11.33
C VAL A 225 2.34 9.63 10.12
N MET A 226 3.63 9.61 9.80
CA MET A 226 4.18 10.44 8.72
C MET A 226 3.72 10.00 7.34
N LEU A 227 3.58 8.70 7.08
CA LEU A 227 3.00 8.19 5.82
C LEU A 227 1.55 8.67 5.64
N SER A 228 0.74 8.57 6.68
CA SER A 228 -0.66 9.01 6.63
C SER A 228 -0.75 10.51 6.43
N ARG A 229 0.06 11.30 7.14
CA ARG A 229 0.15 12.75 6.98
C ARG A 229 0.55 13.13 5.56
N TRP A 230 1.56 12.48 4.99
CA TRP A 230 1.97 12.73 3.60
C TRP A 230 0.85 12.39 2.63
N ALA A 231 0.17 11.26 2.80
CA ALA A 231 -0.96 10.90 1.95
C ALA A 231 -2.07 11.96 1.99
N ILE A 232 -2.40 12.47 3.19
CA ILE A 232 -3.39 13.55 3.39
C ILE A 232 -2.96 14.82 2.64
N GLU A 233 -1.76 15.33 2.92
CA GLU A 233 -1.30 16.60 2.36
C GLU A 233 -1.04 16.53 0.85
N LEU A 234 -0.46 15.43 0.37
CA LEU A 234 -0.25 15.20 -1.06
C LEU A 234 -1.58 15.09 -1.81
N SER A 235 -2.63 14.52 -1.20
CA SER A 235 -3.93 14.39 -1.86
C SER A 235 -4.60 15.74 -2.13
N LYS A 236 -4.43 16.71 -1.22
CA LYS A 236 -4.93 18.09 -1.34
C LYS A 236 -4.23 18.89 -2.43
N MET A 237 -3.05 18.45 -2.89
CA MET A 237 -2.35 19.08 -4.02
C MET A 237 -3.00 18.78 -5.38
N THR A 238 -4.03 17.93 -5.43
CA THR A 238 -4.64 17.47 -6.67
C THR A 238 -5.98 18.14 -6.95
N ASP A 239 -6.33 18.26 -8.22
CA ASP A 239 -7.61 18.79 -8.70
C ASP A 239 -8.66 17.67 -8.92
N ALA A 240 -8.51 16.54 -8.21
CA ALA A 240 -9.38 15.39 -8.33
C ALA A 240 -10.00 15.00 -6.99
N PRO A 241 -11.28 14.59 -6.98
CA PRO A 241 -11.93 14.10 -5.76
C PRO A 241 -11.28 12.83 -5.21
N PHE A 242 -10.63 12.04 -6.07
CA PHE A 242 -9.88 10.85 -5.68
C PHE A 242 -8.46 10.87 -6.21
N VAL A 243 -7.51 10.51 -5.36
CA VAL A 243 -6.17 10.11 -5.75
C VAL A 243 -5.67 8.99 -4.84
N ARG A 244 -4.93 8.05 -5.41
CA ARG A 244 -4.16 7.08 -4.65
C ARG A 244 -2.72 7.59 -4.52
N VAL A 245 -2.24 7.72 -3.30
CA VAL A 245 -0.86 8.13 -3.00
C VAL A 245 -0.07 6.88 -2.62
N ASP A 246 0.89 6.51 -3.46
CA ASP A 246 1.73 5.34 -3.23
C ASP A 246 2.97 5.76 -2.45
N LEU A 247 3.18 5.16 -1.29
CA LEU A 247 4.28 5.46 -0.38
C LEU A 247 4.99 4.18 0.05
N TYR A 248 6.28 4.31 0.37
CA TYR A 248 7.09 3.25 0.97
C TYR A 248 7.45 3.62 2.40
N ASP A 249 7.42 2.64 3.28
CA ASP A 249 7.87 2.77 4.66
C ASP A 249 9.32 2.29 4.74
N GLY A 250 10.23 3.21 4.40
CA GLY A 250 11.66 2.96 4.34
C GLY A 250 12.29 2.77 5.72
N ASP A 251 13.49 2.23 5.75
CA ASP A 251 14.28 2.06 6.98
C ASP A 251 14.68 3.40 7.64
N THR A 252 14.83 4.44 6.82
CA THR A 252 15.17 5.82 7.21
C THR A 252 13.94 6.75 7.26
N GLY A 253 12.75 6.21 7.00
CA GLY A 253 11.49 6.96 7.04
C GLY A 253 10.65 6.82 5.76
N PRO A 254 9.56 7.58 5.66
CA PRO A 254 8.66 7.53 4.51
C PRO A 254 9.34 7.97 3.21
N VAL A 255 8.96 7.33 2.11
CA VAL A 255 9.42 7.70 0.76
C VAL A 255 8.22 7.77 -0.19
N PHE A 256 8.10 8.86 -0.94
CA PHE A 256 7.07 9.01 -1.95
C PHE A 256 7.34 8.14 -3.19
N GLY A 257 6.31 7.42 -3.63
CA GLY A 257 6.34 6.57 -4.82
C GLY A 257 5.72 7.23 -6.04
N GLU A 258 4.39 7.38 -6.05
CA GLU A 258 3.67 7.99 -7.17
C GLU A 258 2.27 8.50 -6.79
N PHE A 259 1.77 9.47 -7.56
CA PHE A 259 0.34 9.77 -7.64
C PHE A 259 -0.33 8.87 -8.67
N THR A 260 -1.43 8.22 -8.28
CA THR A 260 -2.24 7.38 -9.16
C THR A 260 -3.72 7.76 -9.10
N PHE A 261 -4.22 8.37 -10.17
CA PHE A 261 -5.65 8.74 -10.32
C PHE A 261 -6.51 7.59 -10.86
N SER A 262 -5.88 6.57 -11.43
CA SER A 262 -6.55 5.39 -11.98
C SER A 262 -5.98 4.12 -11.36
N SER A 263 -6.77 3.41 -10.56
CA SER A 263 -6.28 2.17 -9.97
C SER A 263 -6.49 0.98 -10.91
N GLY A 264 -5.36 0.41 -11.38
CA GLY A 264 -5.37 -0.71 -12.33
C GLY A 264 -5.90 -2.02 -11.73
N ALA A 265 -5.92 -2.16 -10.40
CA ALA A 265 -6.38 -3.38 -9.74
C ALA A 265 -7.92 -3.54 -9.83
N GLU A 266 -8.65 -2.44 -9.68
CA GLU A 266 -10.10 -2.32 -9.77
C GLU A 266 -10.52 -2.41 -11.23
N HIS A 267 -9.85 -1.66 -12.11
CA HIS A 267 -10.13 -1.69 -13.55
C HIS A 267 -9.95 -3.11 -14.14
N ARG A 268 -8.92 -3.85 -13.72
CA ARG A 268 -8.68 -5.23 -14.17
C ARG A 268 -9.35 -6.29 -13.30
N ARG A 269 -10.08 -5.88 -12.26
CA ARG A 269 -10.72 -6.76 -11.27
C ARG A 269 -9.76 -7.82 -10.70
N THR A 270 -8.50 -7.45 -10.47
CA THR A 270 -7.57 -8.30 -9.68
C THR A 270 -7.91 -8.21 -8.20
N LEU A 271 -8.52 -7.10 -7.80
CA LEU A 271 -9.12 -6.87 -6.50
C LEU A 271 -10.53 -6.31 -6.72
N SER A 272 -11.52 -6.83 -5.97
CA SER A 272 -12.89 -6.33 -5.97
C SER A 272 -13.32 -6.00 -4.54
N HIS A 273 -13.99 -4.88 -4.34
CA HIS A 273 -14.56 -4.50 -3.05
C HIS A 273 -16.01 -4.97 -2.91
N SER A 274 -16.48 -5.15 -1.69
CA SER A 274 -17.90 -5.37 -1.45
C SER A 274 -18.71 -4.11 -1.79
N THR A 275 -20.00 -4.28 -2.03
CA THR A 275 -20.91 -3.17 -2.36
C THR A 275 -20.89 -2.11 -1.25
N ALA A 276 -20.95 -2.53 0.02
CA ALA A 276 -20.85 -1.61 1.17
C ALA A 276 -19.54 -0.80 1.19
N MET A 277 -18.41 -1.42 0.80
CA MET A 277 -17.15 -0.69 0.67
C MET A 277 -17.20 0.31 -0.48
N ILE A 278 -17.75 -0.06 -1.65
CA ILE A 278 -17.91 0.87 -2.76
C ILE A 278 -18.85 2.03 -2.39
N ASP A 279 -19.95 1.77 -1.69
CA ASP A 279 -20.88 2.81 -1.23
C ASP A 279 -20.18 3.82 -0.30
N THR A 280 -19.29 3.34 0.57
CA THR A 280 -18.46 4.20 1.42
C THR A 280 -17.50 5.05 0.58
N LEU A 281 -16.87 4.46 -0.44
CA LEU A 281 -15.96 5.20 -1.34
C LEU A 281 -16.73 6.22 -2.20
N ASP A 282 -17.95 5.91 -2.61
CA ASP A 282 -18.81 6.83 -3.36
C ASP A 282 -19.22 8.04 -2.51
N SER A 283 -19.62 7.84 -1.24
CA SER A 283 -19.92 8.96 -0.33
C SER A 283 -18.73 9.91 -0.16
N LEU A 284 -17.54 9.35 0.10
CA LEU A 284 -16.31 10.15 0.24
C LEU A 284 -15.93 10.85 -1.07
N PHE A 285 -16.22 10.23 -2.21
CA PHE A 285 -16.01 10.84 -3.52
C PHE A 285 -16.89 12.07 -3.71
N ASP A 286 -18.19 11.94 -3.43
CA ASP A 286 -19.15 13.04 -3.58
C ASP A 286 -18.82 14.21 -2.64
N GLU A 287 -18.45 13.91 -1.39
CA GLU A 287 -17.99 14.92 -0.41
C GLU A 287 -16.71 15.63 -0.87
N ALA A 288 -15.72 14.89 -1.38
CA ALA A 288 -14.48 15.46 -1.89
C ALA A 288 -14.71 16.30 -3.16
N GLN A 289 -15.65 15.89 -4.02
CA GLN A 289 -16.03 16.67 -5.19
C GLN A 289 -16.72 17.98 -4.78
N ALA A 290 -17.68 17.92 -3.86
CA ALA A 290 -18.34 19.12 -3.34
C ALA A 290 -17.34 20.09 -2.69
N SER A 291 -16.34 19.57 -1.98
CA SER A 291 -15.29 20.37 -1.35
C SER A 291 -14.43 21.11 -2.38
N LEU A 292 -14.05 20.44 -3.48
CA LEU A 292 -13.32 21.06 -4.58
C LEU A 292 -14.13 22.14 -5.30
N GLU A 293 -15.42 21.91 -5.52
CA GLU A 293 -16.32 22.88 -6.17
C GLU A 293 -16.57 24.11 -5.30
N ALA A 294 -16.60 23.94 -3.98
CA ALA A 294 -16.81 25.01 -3.01
C ALA A 294 -15.52 25.71 -2.54
N ASP A 295 -14.34 25.26 -2.98
CA ASP A 295 -13.03 25.66 -2.44
C ASP A 295 -12.98 25.55 -0.89
N ALA A 296 -13.56 24.46 -0.37
CA ALA A 296 -13.69 24.17 1.04
C ALA A 296 -12.71 23.06 1.49
N PRO A 297 -12.36 22.98 2.79
CA PRO A 297 -11.62 21.85 3.32
C PRO A 297 -12.34 20.54 3.01
N GLY A 298 -11.60 19.54 2.53
CA GLY A 298 -12.16 18.22 2.24
C GLY A 298 -12.69 17.48 3.46
N PRO A 299 -13.39 16.35 3.27
CA PRO A 299 -13.91 15.56 4.36
C PRO A 299 -12.77 15.08 5.27
N SER A 300 -13.04 15.00 6.56
CA SER A 300 -12.03 14.53 7.51
C SER A 300 -12.66 13.93 8.76
N HIS A 301 -12.46 12.63 8.96
CA HIS A 301 -13.01 11.84 10.04
C HIS A 301 -11.97 10.88 10.63
N GLY A 302 -12.16 10.50 11.90
CA GLY A 302 -11.36 9.48 12.58
C GLY A 302 -9.85 9.78 12.54
N TRP A 303 -9.06 8.84 12.03
CA TRP A 303 -7.61 8.97 11.92
C TRP A 303 -7.16 10.19 11.10
N SER A 304 -7.82 10.48 9.98
CA SER A 304 -7.46 11.63 9.14
C SER A 304 -7.78 12.96 9.82
N ALA A 305 -8.90 13.03 10.56
CA ALA A 305 -9.24 14.20 11.37
C ALA A 305 -8.26 14.41 12.52
N LEU A 306 -7.93 13.32 13.20
CA LEU A 306 -6.98 13.34 14.30
C LEU A 306 -5.62 13.88 13.87
N LEU A 307 -5.09 13.41 12.73
CA LEU A 307 -3.81 13.89 12.21
C LEU A 307 -3.88 15.34 11.72
N GLN A 308 -5.00 15.79 11.16
CA GLN A 308 -5.13 17.17 10.67
C GLN A 308 -5.35 18.18 11.79
N ALA A 309 -5.88 17.76 12.93
CA ALA A 309 -6.07 18.60 14.11
C ALA A 309 -4.82 18.68 15.00
N ALA A 310 -3.89 17.72 14.88
CA ALA A 310 -2.69 17.66 15.69
C ALA A 310 -1.65 18.70 15.24
N ASP A 311 -0.82 19.15 16.18
CA ASP A 311 0.27 20.08 15.90
C ASP A 311 1.28 19.46 14.89
N PRO A 312 1.59 20.17 13.79
CA PRO A 312 2.55 19.72 12.79
C PRO A 312 3.93 19.35 13.34
N ALA A 313 4.45 20.10 14.32
CA ALA A 313 5.77 19.83 14.88
C ALA A 313 5.74 18.56 15.75
N ALA A 314 4.70 18.40 16.58
CA ALA A 314 4.48 17.19 17.38
C ALA A 314 4.33 15.93 16.52
N LEU A 315 3.67 16.02 15.36
CA LEU A 315 3.58 14.91 14.41
C LEU A 315 4.93 14.57 13.78
N SER A 316 5.72 15.59 13.41
CA SER A 316 7.05 15.41 12.81
C SER A 316 8.06 14.80 13.78
N SER A 317 7.89 15.04 15.08
CA SER A 317 8.71 14.44 16.15
C SER A 317 8.07 13.22 16.81
N TYR A 318 6.97 12.70 16.27
CA TYR A 318 6.25 11.58 16.89
C TYR A 318 7.17 10.34 17.01
N PRO A 319 7.30 9.72 18.19
CA PRO A 319 8.26 8.65 18.40
C PRO A 319 7.87 7.36 17.68
N GLU A 320 8.85 6.77 17.01
CA GLU A 320 8.70 5.52 16.26
C GLU A 320 9.36 4.35 16.99
N ILE A 321 8.80 3.15 16.83
CA ILE A 321 9.48 1.91 17.26
C ILE A 321 10.84 1.83 16.54
N SER A 322 11.91 1.50 17.26
CA SER A 322 13.24 1.37 16.64
C SER A 322 13.21 0.36 15.48
N LEU A 323 14.00 0.59 14.43
CA LEU A 323 13.98 -0.23 13.22
C LEU A 323 14.18 -1.73 13.52
N ALA A 324 15.21 -2.07 14.30
CA ALA A 324 15.52 -3.45 14.66
C ALA A 324 14.38 -4.12 15.45
N GLU A 325 13.73 -3.37 16.33
CA GLU A 325 12.63 -3.88 17.15
C GLU A 325 11.35 -4.08 16.34
N TYR A 326 11.04 -3.11 15.47
CA TYR A 326 9.94 -3.20 14.52
C TYR A 326 10.13 -4.39 13.58
N GLN A 327 11.29 -4.54 12.94
CA GLN A 327 11.62 -5.67 12.05
C GLN A 327 11.42 -7.01 12.75
N ARG A 328 11.90 -7.16 13.99
CA ARG A 328 11.74 -8.37 14.80
C ARG A 328 10.27 -8.72 15.04
N TYR A 329 9.45 -7.74 15.42
CA TYR A 329 8.04 -7.99 15.73
C TYR A 329 7.16 -8.11 14.49
N ALA A 330 7.45 -7.36 13.43
CA ALA A 330 6.85 -7.50 12.11
C ALA A 330 7.14 -8.88 11.51
N TYR A 331 8.39 -9.36 11.60
CA TYR A 331 8.77 -10.72 11.21
C TYR A 331 7.96 -11.77 11.99
N PHE A 332 7.80 -11.58 13.29
CA PHE A 332 6.98 -12.48 14.11
C PHE A 332 5.50 -12.46 13.68
N LEU A 333 4.94 -11.28 13.40
CA LEU A 333 3.56 -11.17 12.92
C LEU A 333 3.38 -11.88 11.58
N HIS A 334 4.31 -11.66 10.67
CA HIS A 334 4.30 -12.20 9.32
C HIS A 334 4.45 -13.73 9.29
N ASN A 335 5.35 -14.29 10.12
CA ASN A 335 5.74 -15.71 10.01
C ASN A 335 5.27 -16.59 11.17
N GLN A 336 5.11 -16.03 12.37
CA GLN A 336 4.90 -16.79 13.62
C GLN A 336 3.53 -16.51 14.26
N GLY A 337 2.77 -15.55 13.73
CA GLY A 337 1.36 -15.36 14.05
C GLY A 337 1.08 -14.16 14.97
N SER A 338 -0.08 -14.21 15.62
CA SER A 338 -0.72 -13.02 16.22
C SER A 338 0.09 -12.29 17.30
N LEU A 339 1.03 -12.97 17.97
CA LEU A 339 1.84 -12.36 19.03
C LEU A 339 2.69 -11.19 18.53
N GLY A 340 3.09 -11.20 17.25
CA GLY A 340 3.82 -10.07 16.66
C GLY A 340 3.02 -8.78 16.68
N GLY A 341 1.72 -8.84 16.38
CA GLY A 341 0.83 -7.66 16.44
C GLY A 341 0.64 -7.13 17.85
N TYR A 342 0.56 -8.01 18.86
CA TYR A 342 0.52 -7.58 20.27
C TYR A 342 1.83 -6.96 20.74
N ARG A 343 2.98 -7.48 20.27
CA ARG A 343 4.31 -6.92 20.58
C ARG A 343 4.51 -5.56 19.93
N LEU A 344 4.13 -5.39 18.67
CA LEU A 344 4.11 -4.08 18.00
C LEU A 344 3.22 -3.08 18.75
N ALA A 345 2.03 -3.50 19.16
CA ALA A 345 1.13 -2.65 19.95
C ALA A 345 1.74 -2.22 21.30
N ARG A 346 2.45 -3.14 21.98
CA ARG A 346 3.11 -2.82 23.24
C ARG A 346 4.29 -1.86 23.02
N ALA A 347 5.14 -2.15 22.04
CA ALA A 347 6.27 -1.30 21.69
C ALA A 347 5.82 0.10 21.31
N GLN A 348 4.74 0.23 20.51
CA GLN A 348 4.17 1.53 20.15
C GLN A 348 3.71 2.33 21.38
N HIS A 349 3.11 1.65 22.36
CA HIS A 349 2.70 2.28 23.61
C HIS A 349 3.91 2.70 24.46
N GLU A 350 4.95 1.87 24.51
CA GLU A 350 6.17 2.14 25.28
C GLU A 350 6.94 3.34 24.72
N VAL A 351 7.16 3.39 23.40
CA VAL A 351 7.91 4.50 22.77
C VAL A 351 7.15 5.84 22.78
N ALA A 352 5.81 5.79 22.82
CA ALA A 352 4.96 6.98 22.80
C ALA A 352 4.33 7.29 24.17
N ALA A 353 4.87 6.71 25.26
CA ALA A 353 4.34 6.93 26.61
C ALA A 353 4.42 8.41 27.04
N GLU A 354 5.41 9.13 26.54
CA GLU A 354 5.65 10.55 26.80
C GLU A 354 5.27 11.44 25.61
N ALA A 355 4.67 10.88 24.55
CA ALA A 355 4.28 11.66 23.38
C ALA A 355 3.10 12.58 23.71
N GLU A 356 3.12 13.80 23.18
CA GLU A 356 2.06 14.81 23.35
C GLU A 356 0.77 14.48 22.57
N LEU A 357 0.69 13.30 21.95
CA LEU A 357 -0.40 12.88 21.06
C LEU A 357 -1.01 11.52 21.49
N PRO A 358 -1.64 11.45 22.69
CA PRO A 358 -2.14 10.19 23.24
C PRO A 358 -3.23 9.51 22.39
N GLU A 359 -4.11 10.28 21.72
CA GLU A 359 -5.11 9.67 20.84
C GLU A 359 -4.48 9.04 19.59
N VAL A 360 -3.38 9.62 19.09
CA VAL A 360 -2.61 9.07 17.95
C VAL A 360 -2.00 7.73 18.37
N THR A 361 -1.38 7.70 19.55
CA THR A 361 -0.83 6.47 20.13
C THR A 361 -1.90 5.40 20.32
N GLN A 362 -3.04 5.73 20.92
CA GLN A 362 -4.13 4.77 21.13
C GLN A 362 -4.65 4.18 19.80
N SER A 363 -4.77 5.02 18.77
CA SER A 363 -5.20 4.60 17.43
C SER A 363 -4.23 3.59 16.81
N LEU A 364 -2.92 3.85 16.85
CA LEU A 364 -1.90 2.93 16.34
C LEU A 364 -1.81 1.63 17.14
N VAL A 365 -1.89 1.70 18.47
CA VAL A 365 -1.96 0.52 19.34
C VAL A 365 -3.16 -0.35 18.98
N ALA A 366 -4.33 0.26 18.74
CA ALA A 366 -5.52 -0.45 18.32
C ALA A 366 -5.34 -1.12 16.94
N ALA A 367 -4.71 -0.44 15.99
CA ALA A 367 -4.40 -0.96 14.66
C ALA A 367 -3.47 -2.18 14.71
N HIS A 368 -2.37 -2.10 15.47
CA HIS A 368 -1.45 -3.24 15.67
C HIS A 368 -2.14 -4.45 16.33
N ARG A 369 -2.99 -4.22 17.35
CA ARG A 369 -3.79 -5.29 17.98
C ARG A 369 -4.76 -5.91 16.98
N ALA A 370 -5.39 -5.10 16.12
CA ALA A 370 -6.29 -5.57 15.07
C ALA A 370 -5.56 -6.45 14.06
N ALA A 371 -4.34 -6.07 13.64
CA ALA A 371 -3.45 -6.89 12.81
C ALA A 371 -3.16 -8.26 13.44
N GLY A 372 -2.78 -8.28 14.72
CA GLY A 372 -2.58 -9.53 15.47
C GLY A 372 -3.83 -10.41 15.52
N ARG A 373 -5.01 -9.84 15.83
CA ARG A 373 -6.28 -10.57 15.84
C ARG A 373 -6.64 -11.15 14.47
N ARG A 374 -6.35 -10.42 13.39
CA ARG A 374 -6.65 -10.84 12.02
C ARG A 374 -5.90 -12.11 11.64
N VAL A 375 -4.60 -12.15 11.92
CA VAL A 375 -3.77 -13.35 11.67
C VAL A 375 -4.27 -14.55 12.48
N LYS A 376 -4.70 -14.34 13.73
CA LYS A 376 -5.31 -15.41 14.55
C LYS A 376 -6.58 -15.96 13.91
N ALA A 377 -7.44 -15.09 13.35
CA ALA A 377 -8.67 -15.50 12.68
C ALA A 377 -8.41 -16.28 11.38
N GLN A 378 -7.48 -15.80 10.53
CA GLN A 378 -7.06 -16.48 9.30
C GLN A 378 -6.46 -17.85 9.59
N ASN A 379 -5.71 -17.99 10.67
CA ASN A 379 -5.17 -19.29 11.06
C ASN A 379 -6.30 -20.26 11.39
N LYS A 380 -7.31 -19.84 12.17
CA LYS A 380 -8.42 -20.73 12.61
C LYS A 380 -9.22 -21.35 11.45
N THR A 381 -9.29 -20.68 10.30
CA THR A 381 -10.01 -21.16 9.12
C THR A 381 -9.21 -22.13 8.26
N ALA A 382 -7.91 -22.34 8.52
CA ALA A 382 -7.11 -23.36 7.83
C ALA A 382 -7.56 -24.77 8.26
N PRO A 383 -7.83 -25.70 7.32
CA PRO A 383 -8.32 -27.04 7.61
C PRO A 383 -7.45 -27.76 8.65
N LEU A 384 -8.09 -28.35 9.67
CA LEU A 384 -7.45 -29.14 10.74
C LEU A 384 -6.50 -30.22 10.19
N VAL A 385 -6.82 -30.79 9.02
CA VAL A 385 -6.04 -31.82 8.35
C VAL A 385 -4.65 -31.31 7.92
N LEU A 386 -4.54 -30.10 7.38
CA LEU A 386 -3.26 -29.49 6.99
C LEU A 386 -2.40 -29.15 8.20
N ARG A 387 -3.03 -28.72 9.29
CA ARG A 387 -2.36 -28.44 10.58
C ARG A 387 -1.79 -29.71 11.21
N HIS A 388 -2.51 -30.82 11.13
CA HIS A 388 -2.04 -32.10 11.62
C HIS A 388 -0.90 -32.68 10.77
N ALA A 389 -0.99 -32.56 9.44
CA ALA A 389 0.07 -33.01 8.53
C ALA A 389 1.38 -32.22 8.74
N ALA A 390 1.30 -30.88 8.84
CA ALA A 390 2.47 -30.03 9.08
C ALA A 390 3.12 -30.31 10.44
N ARG A 391 2.33 -30.48 11.51
CA ARG A 391 2.85 -30.87 12.84
C ARG A 391 3.50 -32.25 12.85
N LYS A 392 2.91 -33.22 12.14
CA LYS A 392 3.45 -34.58 12.04
C LYS A 392 4.76 -34.61 11.25
N ALA A 393 4.89 -33.80 10.20
CA ALA A 393 6.12 -33.62 9.44
C ALA A 393 7.23 -32.95 10.29
N TYR A 394 6.89 -31.87 10.99
CA TYR A 394 7.85 -31.17 11.88
C TYR A 394 8.37 -32.08 13.00
N HIS A 395 7.50 -32.87 13.66
CA HIS A 395 7.94 -33.81 14.70
C HIS A 395 8.78 -34.98 14.17
N ARG A 396 8.59 -35.39 12.91
CA ARG A 396 9.45 -36.41 12.27
C ARG A 396 10.82 -35.86 11.94
N LEU A 397 10.91 -34.59 11.52
CA LEU A 397 12.17 -33.92 11.21
C LEU A 397 12.99 -33.59 12.45
N ARG A 398 12.35 -33.38 13.61
CA ARG A 398 13.04 -33.10 14.88
C ARG A 398 13.51 -34.36 15.63
N LYS A 399 13.07 -35.54 15.22
CA LYS A 399 13.47 -36.85 15.78
C LYS A 399 14.54 -37.56 14.96
N ARG A 400 14.98 -36.93 13.86
CA ARG A 400 16.21 -37.25 13.14
C ARG A 400 17.22 -36.18 13.49
#